data_AF-A0A8D1PPT1-F1
#
_entry.id   AF-A0A8D1PPT1-F1
#
_cell.length_a   1.000
_cell.length_b   1.000
_cell.length_c   1.000
_cell.angle_alpha   90.00
_cell.angle_beta   90.00
_cell.angle_gamma   90.00
#
_symmetry.space_group_name_H-M   'P 1'
#
loop_
_entity.id
_entity.type
_entity.pdbx_description
1 polymer ?
#
loop_
_entity_poly.entity_id
_entity_poly.type
_entity_poly.pdbx_seq_one_letter_code
_entity_poly.pdbx_strand_id
1 'polypeptide(L)'
;MDITGQGGGCEEATQNREREILSVLSHRNIIQFYGVILEPPNYGIVTEYASLGSLYDYINSNRSEEMDMDHIMTWATDVAKGMHYLHMEAPVKVIHRDLKSRNVVIAADGVLKICDFGASRFHNHTTHMSLVGTFPWMAPEVIQSLPVSETCDTYSYGVVLWEMLTREVPFKGLEGLQVAWLVVEKNERLTIPSSCPRSFAELLHQCWEADPKKRPSFKQIISILESMSNDTNLPDQCNSFLHNKAEWRCEIEATLERLKKLERDLSFKEQELKERERRLKMWEQKLTEQSNTPLLLPLAARMSEESYFESKTEESNSAEMSCQITATSNGEGHGMNQSLQAMMLMGFGDIFSMNKAGAVLHSGMQINMQAKQNSSKTTSKRRGKKVNMALGFSDFDLSEGDDDDDDDEDEDGDEDNDVDNNSE
;
A
#
# COMPACT_ATOMS: atom_id res chain seq x y z
N MET A 1 5.18 -34.49 -30.81
CA MET A 1 4.97 -33.19 -31.48
C MET A 1 3.51 -32.84 -31.30
N ASP A 2 3.26 -31.81 -30.48
CA ASP A 2 2.17 -30.83 -30.59
C ASP A 2 2.01 -30.16 -29.23
N ILE A 3 2.83 -29.12 -29.06
CA ILE A 3 2.80 -28.17 -27.94
C ILE A 3 2.66 -26.79 -28.57
N THR A 4 1.49 -26.46 -29.11
CA THR A 4 1.13 -25.09 -29.49
C THR A 4 -0.39 -24.95 -29.41
N GLY A 5 -0.92 -24.45 -28.28
CA GLY A 5 -2.38 -24.28 -28.17
C GLY A 5 -2.94 -23.69 -26.88
N GLN A 6 -2.15 -23.00 -26.04
CA GLN A 6 -2.68 -22.41 -24.80
C GLN A 6 -2.36 -20.91 -24.59
N GLY A 7 -1.76 -20.22 -25.57
CA GLY A 7 -1.45 -18.79 -25.46
C GLY A 7 -2.55 -17.81 -25.92
N GLY A 8 -3.44 -18.22 -26.83
CA GLY A 8 -4.28 -17.26 -27.58
C GLY A 8 -5.62 -16.82 -26.94
N GLY A 9 -6.11 -17.53 -25.92
CA GLY A 9 -7.48 -17.31 -25.42
C GLY A 9 -7.70 -16.01 -24.65
N CYS A 10 -6.67 -15.44 -24.02
CA CYS A 10 -6.80 -14.23 -23.20
C CYS A 10 -6.74 -12.94 -24.05
N GLU A 11 -5.87 -12.92 -25.07
CA GLU A 11 -5.74 -11.79 -26.00
C GLU A 11 -6.97 -11.66 -26.90
N GLU A 12 -7.48 -12.78 -27.44
CA GLU A 12 -8.70 -12.80 -28.24
C GLU A 12 -9.92 -12.31 -27.44
N ALA A 13 -10.04 -12.69 -26.17
CA ALA A 13 -11.12 -12.22 -25.29
C ALA A 13 -11.02 -10.71 -24.98
N THR A 14 -9.81 -10.19 -24.81
CA THR A 14 -9.57 -8.76 -24.54
C THR A 14 -9.89 -7.92 -25.79
N GLN A 15 -9.41 -8.35 -26.96
CA GLN A 15 -9.67 -7.66 -28.23
C GLN A 15 -11.16 -7.69 -28.62
N ASN A 16 -11.85 -8.81 -28.39
CA ASN A 16 -13.29 -8.91 -28.65
C ASN A 16 -14.10 -7.90 -27.81
N ARG A 17 -13.75 -7.74 -26.52
CA ARG A 17 -14.39 -6.77 -25.64
C ARG A 17 -14.08 -5.33 -26.06
N GLU A 18 -12.82 -5.04 -26.35
CA GLU A 18 -12.41 -3.70 -26.78
C GLU A 18 -13.13 -3.30 -28.07
N ARG A 19 -13.26 -4.21 -29.04
CA ARG A 19 -14.07 -4.03 -30.26
C ARG A 19 -15.52 -3.70 -29.93
N GLU A 20 -16.18 -4.47 -29.05
CA GLU A 20 -17.58 -4.25 -28.70
C GLU A 20 -17.80 -2.85 -28.11
N ILE A 21 -16.92 -2.43 -27.19
CA ILE A 21 -16.95 -1.09 -26.60
C ILE A 21 -16.75 -0.04 -27.69
N LEU A 22 -15.63 -0.11 -28.43
CA LEU A 22 -15.26 0.90 -29.42
C LEU A 22 -16.25 1.04 -30.58
N SER A 23 -16.94 -0.03 -30.97
CA SER A 23 -17.86 -0.03 -32.11
C SER A 23 -19.06 0.91 -31.96
N VAL A 24 -19.41 1.28 -30.73
CA VAL A 24 -20.57 2.13 -30.42
C VAL A 24 -20.19 3.52 -29.91
N LEU A 25 -18.89 3.80 -29.77
CA LEU A 25 -18.38 5.07 -29.26
C LEU A 25 -18.05 6.01 -30.41
N SER A 26 -18.47 7.26 -30.28
CA SER A 26 -18.19 8.33 -31.23
C SER A 26 -18.25 9.66 -30.51
N HIS A 27 -17.08 10.22 -30.21
CA HIS A 27 -16.93 11.53 -29.57
C HIS A 27 -15.57 12.13 -29.94
N ARG A 28 -15.49 13.46 -30.07
CA ARG A 28 -14.26 14.14 -30.54
C ARG A 28 -13.01 13.82 -29.70
N ASN A 29 -13.19 13.61 -28.39
CA ASN A 29 -12.14 13.30 -27.43
C ASN A 29 -11.96 11.80 -27.14
N ILE A 30 -12.53 10.92 -27.97
CA ILE A 30 -12.33 9.47 -27.93
C ILE A 30 -11.72 9.05 -29.26
N ILE A 31 -10.79 8.09 -29.24
CA ILE A 31 -10.19 7.56 -30.47
C ILE A 31 -11.26 6.90 -31.34
N GLN A 32 -11.34 7.31 -32.59
CA GLN A 32 -12.34 6.83 -33.53
C GLN A 32 -11.98 5.42 -34.01
N PHE A 33 -12.90 4.49 -33.81
CA PHE A 33 -12.82 3.13 -34.34
C PHE A 33 -13.17 3.09 -35.82
N TYR A 34 -12.38 2.36 -36.61
CA TYR A 34 -12.62 2.13 -38.04
C TYR A 34 -12.96 0.68 -38.37
N GLY A 35 -12.39 -0.30 -37.66
CA GLY A 35 -12.68 -1.70 -37.93
C GLY A 35 -11.78 -2.67 -37.17
N VAL A 36 -11.85 -3.94 -37.57
CA VAL A 36 -11.02 -5.01 -37.02
C VAL A 36 -10.45 -5.90 -38.11
N ILE A 37 -9.29 -6.47 -37.81
CA ILE A 37 -8.66 -7.54 -38.58
C ILE A 37 -8.97 -8.83 -37.82
N LEU A 38 -9.62 -9.80 -38.49
CA LEU A 38 -10.08 -11.07 -37.91
C LEU A 38 -9.56 -12.26 -38.74
N GLU A 39 -8.30 -12.19 -39.18
CA GLU A 39 -7.70 -13.17 -40.09
C GLU A 39 -6.55 -13.91 -39.40
N PRO A 40 -6.75 -15.13 -38.88
CA PRO A 40 -5.71 -15.86 -38.17
C PRO A 40 -4.41 -15.98 -38.98
N PRO A 41 -3.22 -15.77 -38.37
CA PRO A 41 -2.98 -15.48 -36.95
C PRO A 41 -3.04 -13.98 -36.58
N ASN A 42 -3.41 -13.11 -37.52
CA ASN A 42 -3.39 -11.66 -37.37
C ASN A 42 -4.75 -11.15 -36.89
N TYR A 43 -4.81 -10.77 -35.61
CA TYR A 43 -5.95 -10.08 -35.04
C TYR A 43 -5.55 -8.67 -34.65
N GLY A 44 -6.44 -7.70 -34.87
CA GLY A 44 -6.14 -6.31 -34.56
C GLY A 44 -7.35 -5.40 -34.62
N ILE A 45 -7.24 -4.26 -33.94
CA ILE A 45 -8.22 -3.18 -33.98
C ILE A 45 -7.61 -2.03 -34.78
N VAL A 46 -8.40 -1.46 -35.70
CA VAL A 46 -7.99 -0.34 -36.54
C VAL A 46 -8.73 0.91 -36.05
N THR A 47 -7.98 1.94 -35.68
CA THR A 47 -8.49 3.23 -35.22
C THR A 47 -7.93 4.37 -36.07
N GLU A 48 -8.43 5.59 -35.84
CA GLU A 48 -7.73 6.78 -36.30
C GLU A 48 -6.31 6.85 -35.70
N TYR A 49 -5.40 7.51 -36.41
CA TYR A 49 -4.03 7.73 -35.96
C TYR A 49 -3.85 9.18 -35.50
N ALA A 50 -3.48 9.35 -34.24
CA ALA A 50 -3.16 10.64 -33.64
C ALA A 50 -1.67 10.97 -33.87
N SER A 51 -1.39 11.89 -34.80
CA SER A 51 -0.05 12.10 -35.36
C SER A 51 0.96 12.77 -34.42
N LEU A 52 0.51 13.39 -33.31
CA LEU A 52 1.40 14.06 -32.36
C LEU A 52 1.81 13.16 -31.18
N GLY A 53 1.44 11.88 -31.20
CA GLY A 53 1.89 10.88 -30.23
C GLY A 53 1.07 10.89 -28.94
N SER A 54 1.62 10.28 -27.89
CA SER A 54 0.96 10.21 -26.58
C SER A 54 1.18 11.48 -25.76
N LEU A 55 0.20 11.80 -24.91
CA LEU A 55 0.29 12.90 -23.96
C LEU A 55 1.47 12.69 -22.99
N TYR A 56 1.73 11.44 -22.58
CA TYR A 56 2.89 11.10 -21.76
C TYR A 56 4.22 11.51 -22.42
N ASP A 57 4.40 11.18 -23.71
CA ASP A 57 5.64 11.51 -24.41
C ASP A 57 5.79 13.02 -24.62
N TYR A 58 4.68 13.72 -24.89
CA TYR A 58 4.68 15.17 -25.01
C TYR A 58 5.08 15.85 -23.69
N ILE A 59 4.43 15.48 -22.58
CA ILE A 59 4.67 16.05 -21.24
C ILE A 59 6.14 15.86 -20.82
N ASN A 60 6.72 14.68 -21.08
CA ASN A 60 8.10 14.36 -20.70
C ASN A 60 9.16 14.88 -21.68
N SER A 61 8.75 15.58 -22.74
CA SER A 61 9.65 16.22 -23.69
C SER A 61 9.82 17.71 -23.39
N ASN A 62 10.89 18.32 -23.90
CA ASN A 62 11.09 19.77 -23.78
C ASN A 62 9.99 20.61 -24.49
N ARG A 63 9.10 19.99 -25.28
CA ARG A 63 7.98 20.71 -25.91
C ARG A 63 6.99 21.22 -24.87
N SER A 64 6.81 20.50 -23.75
CA SER A 64 5.84 20.89 -22.72
C SER A 64 6.20 22.18 -21.98
N GLU A 65 7.42 22.72 -22.16
CA GLU A 65 7.80 24.05 -21.66
C GLU A 65 7.02 25.19 -22.35
N GLU A 66 6.41 24.92 -23.51
CA GLU A 66 5.55 25.87 -24.22
C GLU A 66 4.12 25.94 -23.67
N MET A 67 3.75 25.03 -22.75
CA MET A 67 2.40 24.98 -22.19
C MET A 67 2.15 26.16 -21.24
N ASP A 68 1.11 26.91 -21.54
CA ASP A 68 0.51 27.91 -20.66
C ASP A 68 -0.81 27.39 -20.05
N MET A 69 -1.44 28.21 -19.21
CA MET A 69 -2.72 27.87 -18.60
C MET A 69 -3.79 27.54 -19.64
N ASP A 70 -3.84 28.25 -20.76
CA ASP A 70 -4.88 28.05 -21.77
C ASP A 70 -4.74 26.66 -22.43
N HIS A 71 -3.51 26.21 -22.70
CA HIS A 71 -3.24 24.84 -23.13
C HIS A 71 -3.68 23.82 -22.08
N ILE A 72 -3.29 24.01 -20.81
CA ILE A 72 -3.65 23.11 -19.71
C ILE A 72 -5.17 23.02 -19.56
N MET A 73 -5.88 24.15 -19.58
CA MET A 73 -7.34 24.22 -19.45
C MET A 73 -8.04 23.54 -20.62
N THR A 74 -7.54 23.74 -21.85
CA THR A 74 -8.09 23.10 -23.05
C THR A 74 -7.95 21.59 -22.96
N TRP A 75 -6.76 21.08 -22.64
CA TRP A 75 -6.48 19.65 -22.55
C TRP A 75 -7.16 18.97 -21.37
N ALA A 76 -7.18 19.60 -20.19
CA ALA A 76 -7.95 19.14 -19.04
C ALA A 76 -9.44 19.01 -19.39
N THR A 77 -9.99 19.99 -20.10
CA THR A 77 -11.38 19.98 -20.55
C THR A 77 -11.64 18.89 -21.60
N ASP A 78 -10.73 18.68 -22.55
CA ASP A 78 -10.85 17.64 -23.57
C ASP A 78 -10.94 16.24 -22.94
N VAL A 79 -10.03 15.91 -22.01
CA VAL A 79 -10.06 14.62 -21.30
C VAL A 79 -11.33 14.51 -20.46
N ALA A 80 -11.71 15.57 -19.73
CA ALA A 80 -12.91 15.56 -18.91
C ALA A 80 -14.20 15.36 -19.72
N LYS A 81 -14.30 15.97 -20.91
CA LYS A 81 -15.42 15.79 -21.85
C LYS A 81 -15.47 14.38 -22.42
N GLY A 82 -14.32 13.84 -22.84
CA GLY A 82 -14.23 12.45 -23.30
C GLY A 82 -14.68 11.46 -22.23
N MET A 83 -14.22 11.64 -20.99
CA MET A 83 -14.63 10.78 -19.87
C MET A 83 -16.11 10.98 -19.48
N HIS A 84 -16.63 12.21 -19.53
CA HIS A 84 -18.05 12.46 -19.31
C HIS A 84 -18.92 11.71 -20.33
N TYR A 85 -18.52 11.75 -21.60
CA TYR A 85 -19.18 11.02 -22.67
C TYR A 85 -19.24 9.52 -22.36
N LEU A 86 -18.11 8.89 -22.01
CA LEU A 86 -18.05 7.47 -21.66
C LEU A 86 -18.96 7.09 -20.49
N HIS A 87 -19.03 7.95 -19.47
CA HIS A 87 -19.76 7.68 -18.24
C HIS A 87 -21.27 7.91 -18.36
N MET A 88 -21.69 8.88 -19.18
CA MET A 88 -23.05 9.43 -19.09
C MET A 88 -23.79 9.56 -20.43
N GLU A 89 -23.09 9.67 -21.56
CA GLU A 89 -23.71 10.01 -22.86
C GLU A 89 -23.62 8.87 -23.89
N ALA A 90 -22.62 8.00 -23.77
CA ALA A 90 -22.44 6.84 -24.63
C ALA A 90 -23.65 5.90 -24.57
N PRO A 91 -23.96 5.15 -25.65
CA PRO A 91 -25.09 4.21 -25.68
C PRO A 91 -25.06 3.17 -24.56
N VAL A 92 -23.85 2.82 -24.10
CA VAL A 92 -23.62 1.98 -22.93
C VAL A 92 -22.62 2.69 -22.03
N LYS A 93 -22.89 2.70 -20.72
CA LYS A 93 -21.97 3.26 -19.72
C LYS A 93 -20.67 2.46 -19.68
N VAL A 94 -19.55 3.15 -19.93
CA VAL A 94 -18.20 2.58 -19.93
C VAL A 94 -17.40 3.18 -18.77
N ILE A 95 -16.72 2.32 -18.00
CA ILE A 95 -15.70 2.75 -17.03
C ILE A 95 -14.34 2.38 -17.63
N HIS A 96 -13.42 3.35 -17.71
CA HIS A 96 -12.16 3.19 -18.43
C HIS A 96 -11.20 2.25 -17.70
N ARG A 97 -11.03 2.46 -16.38
CA ARG A 97 -10.19 1.70 -15.43
C ARG A 97 -8.68 1.75 -15.63
N ASP A 98 -8.21 2.17 -16.80
CA ASP A 98 -6.78 2.36 -17.09
C ASP A 98 -6.50 3.74 -17.71
N LEU A 99 -7.18 4.78 -17.21
CA LEU A 99 -6.95 6.14 -17.68
C LEU A 99 -5.56 6.59 -17.20
N LYS A 100 -4.71 7.00 -18.13
CA LYS A 100 -3.35 7.50 -17.87
C LYS A 100 -2.89 8.34 -19.05
N SER A 101 -1.86 9.14 -18.86
CA SER A 101 -1.29 10.00 -19.91
C SER A 101 -0.77 9.22 -21.13
N ARG A 102 -0.40 7.93 -21.00
CA ARG A 102 -0.06 7.05 -22.14
C ARG A 102 -1.28 6.66 -22.98
N ASN A 103 -2.46 6.63 -22.37
CA ASN A 103 -3.74 6.25 -22.99
C ASN A 103 -4.54 7.49 -23.42
N VAL A 104 -3.85 8.62 -23.55
CA VAL A 104 -4.37 9.85 -24.15
C VAL A 104 -3.39 10.24 -25.25
N VAL A 105 -3.88 10.44 -26.46
CA VAL A 105 -3.07 10.78 -27.64
C VAL A 105 -3.50 12.12 -28.22
N ILE A 106 -2.57 12.78 -28.91
CA ILE A 106 -2.73 14.13 -29.43
C ILE A 106 -2.94 14.08 -30.96
N ALA A 107 -4.10 14.50 -31.43
CA ALA A 107 -4.42 14.57 -32.85
C ALA A 107 -3.66 15.71 -33.56
N ALA A 108 -3.66 15.72 -34.89
CA ALA A 108 -2.94 16.71 -35.70
C ALA A 108 -3.38 18.17 -35.44
N ASP A 109 -4.63 18.36 -35.01
CA ASP A 109 -5.24 19.64 -34.66
C ASP A 109 -5.05 20.00 -33.17
N GLY A 110 -4.30 19.20 -32.40
CA GLY A 110 -4.04 19.41 -30.98
C GLY A 110 -5.15 18.90 -30.04
N VAL A 111 -6.21 18.30 -30.57
CA VAL A 111 -7.30 17.73 -29.75
C VAL A 111 -6.84 16.44 -29.07
N LEU A 112 -7.11 16.32 -27.77
CA LEU A 112 -6.81 15.10 -27.03
C LEU A 112 -7.88 14.03 -27.25
N LYS A 113 -7.42 12.79 -27.44
CA LYS A 113 -8.25 11.61 -27.66
C LYS A 113 -7.85 10.49 -26.70
N ILE A 114 -8.82 9.98 -25.96
CA ILE A 114 -8.64 8.84 -25.05
C ILE A 114 -8.65 7.54 -25.86
N CYS A 115 -7.70 6.65 -25.59
CA CYS A 115 -7.53 5.36 -26.25
C CYS A 115 -7.28 4.22 -25.24
N ASP A 116 -7.11 3.01 -25.75
CA ASP A 116 -6.83 1.78 -24.99
C ASP A 116 -7.94 1.40 -24.00
N PHE A 117 -8.97 0.75 -24.55
CA PHE A 117 -10.16 0.30 -23.80
C PHE A 117 -10.08 -1.18 -23.42
N GLY A 118 -8.90 -1.82 -23.52
CA GLY A 118 -8.72 -3.25 -23.21
C GLY A 118 -9.05 -3.59 -21.75
N ALA A 119 -8.75 -2.68 -20.83
CA ALA A 119 -9.11 -2.79 -19.42
C ALA A 119 -10.55 -2.34 -19.13
N SER A 120 -11.20 -1.63 -20.05
CA SER A 120 -12.51 -1.04 -19.85
C SER A 120 -13.61 -2.09 -19.72
N ARG A 121 -14.67 -1.74 -19.02
CA ARG A 121 -15.82 -2.62 -18.79
C ARG A 121 -17.11 -1.84 -18.91
N PHE A 122 -18.13 -2.49 -19.47
CA PHE A 122 -19.50 -2.07 -19.20
C PHE A 122 -19.78 -2.24 -17.70
N HIS A 123 -20.56 -1.33 -17.14
CA HIS A 123 -20.86 -1.28 -15.70
C HIS A 123 -21.35 -2.62 -15.10
N ASN A 124 -21.92 -3.52 -15.93
CA ASN A 124 -22.50 -4.80 -15.50
C ASN A 124 -21.50 -5.97 -15.40
N HIS A 125 -20.19 -5.77 -15.63
CA HIS A 125 -19.19 -6.82 -15.58
C HIS A 125 -18.14 -6.61 -14.48
N THR A 126 -18.30 -7.31 -13.35
CA THR A 126 -17.32 -7.40 -12.26
C THR A 126 -16.40 -8.59 -12.48
N THR A 127 -15.16 -8.36 -12.93
CA THR A 127 -14.09 -9.37 -12.97
C THR A 127 -12.76 -8.74 -12.56
N HIS A 128 -11.90 -9.54 -11.92
CA HIS A 128 -10.57 -9.16 -11.43
C HIS A 128 -9.63 -8.75 -12.58
N MET A 129 -8.70 -7.83 -12.30
CA MET A 129 -7.70 -7.34 -13.24
C MET A 129 -6.33 -7.99 -13.00
N SER A 130 -5.55 -8.19 -14.08
CA SER A 130 -4.12 -8.48 -14.01
C SER A 130 -3.35 -7.19 -13.71
N LEU A 131 -2.60 -7.19 -12.60
CA LEU A 131 -2.28 -6.01 -11.80
C LEU A 131 -0.81 -5.54 -11.94
N VAL A 132 -0.28 -5.38 -13.16
CA VAL A 132 1.15 -5.06 -13.31
C VAL A 132 1.35 -3.72 -14.05
N GLY A 133 1.97 -2.76 -13.37
CA GLY A 133 2.74 -1.67 -14.01
C GLY A 133 2.17 -0.24 -13.97
N THR A 134 0.91 -0.03 -13.58
CA THR A 134 0.24 1.30 -13.70
C THR A 134 -0.21 1.89 -12.35
N PHE A 135 0.35 1.45 -11.22
CA PHE A 135 -0.10 1.88 -9.89
C PHE A 135 -0.22 3.39 -9.66
N PRO A 136 0.66 4.28 -10.20
CA PRO A 136 0.55 5.72 -9.97
C PRO A 136 -0.79 6.35 -10.38
N TRP A 137 -1.48 5.79 -11.39
CA TRP A 137 -2.76 6.30 -11.88
C TRP A 137 -3.97 5.57 -11.28
N MET A 138 -3.76 4.48 -10.55
CA MET A 138 -4.85 3.63 -10.06
C MET A 138 -5.41 4.15 -8.74
N ALA A 139 -6.74 4.21 -8.65
CA ALA A 139 -7.42 4.55 -7.41
C ALA A 139 -7.20 3.47 -6.32
N PRO A 140 -7.22 3.82 -5.02
CA PRO A 140 -6.99 2.86 -3.93
C PRO A 140 -7.89 1.62 -3.99
N GLU A 141 -9.17 1.80 -4.30
CA GLU A 141 -10.13 0.71 -4.40
C GLU A 141 -9.86 -0.23 -5.59
N VAL A 142 -9.25 0.29 -6.65
CA VAL A 142 -8.85 -0.52 -7.82
C VAL A 142 -7.64 -1.37 -7.47
N ILE A 143 -6.66 -0.79 -6.77
CA ILE A 143 -5.46 -1.49 -6.28
C ILE A 143 -5.84 -2.63 -5.35
N GLN A 144 -6.78 -2.39 -4.43
CA GLN A 144 -7.27 -3.37 -3.46
C GLN A 144 -8.27 -4.39 -4.05
N SER A 145 -8.63 -4.28 -5.34
CA SER A 145 -9.71 -5.08 -5.95
C SER A 145 -11.05 -4.99 -5.19
N LEU A 146 -11.33 -3.84 -4.59
CA LEU A 146 -12.60 -3.51 -3.94
C LEU A 146 -13.66 -3.13 -4.99
N PRO A 147 -14.95 -2.98 -4.60
CA PRO A 147 -15.99 -2.52 -5.52
C PRO A 147 -15.63 -1.18 -6.18
N VAL A 148 -15.46 -1.21 -7.50
CA VAL A 148 -15.06 -0.05 -8.32
C VAL A 148 -16.31 0.68 -8.85
N SER A 149 -16.27 2.01 -8.81
CA SER A 149 -17.26 2.89 -9.44
C SER A 149 -16.63 3.74 -10.54
N GLU A 150 -17.40 4.51 -11.29
CA GLU A 150 -16.86 5.40 -12.33
C GLU A 150 -15.84 6.42 -11.80
N THR A 151 -15.89 6.78 -10.50
CA THR A 151 -14.97 7.76 -9.90
C THR A 151 -13.56 7.23 -9.67
N CYS A 152 -13.29 5.96 -10.00
CA CYS A 152 -11.90 5.51 -10.15
C CYS A 152 -11.21 6.23 -11.31
N ASP A 153 -11.93 6.51 -12.40
CA ASP A 153 -11.39 7.28 -13.53
C ASP A 153 -11.18 8.76 -13.14
N THR A 154 -11.98 9.30 -12.20
CA THR A 154 -11.76 10.64 -11.63
C THR A 154 -10.41 10.71 -10.90
N TYR A 155 -10.03 9.69 -10.14
CA TYR A 155 -8.73 9.63 -9.47
C TYR A 155 -7.60 9.67 -10.50
N SER A 156 -7.71 8.82 -11.53
CA SER A 156 -6.76 8.74 -12.63
C SER A 156 -6.65 10.06 -13.40
N TYR A 157 -7.76 10.74 -13.65
CA TYR A 157 -7.79 12.07 -14.25
C TYR A 157 -7.02 13.10 -13.41
N GLY A 158 -7.16 13.05 -12.08
CA GLY A 158 -6.37 13.90 -11.18
C GLY A 158 -4.86 13.70 -11.35
N VAL A 159 -4.42 12.46 -11.58
CA VAL A 159 -3.00 12.16 -11.86
C VAL A 159 -2.57 12.75 -13.21
N VAL A 160 -3.37 12.59 -14.27
CA VAL A 160 -3.09 13.18 -15.59
C VAL A 160 -3.05 14.72 -15.52
N LEU A 161 -3.94 15.34 -14.75
CA LEU A 161 -3.92 16.79 -14.52
C LEU A 161 -2.65 17.23 -13.78
N TRP A 162 -2.24 16.48 -12.77
CA TRP A 162 -0.98 16.73 -12.05
C TRP A 162 0.24 16.59 -12.98
N GLU A 163 0.26 15.60 -13.87
CA GLU A 163 1.32 15.43 -14.88
C GLU A 163 1.38 16.65 -15.81
N MET A 164 0.24 17.15 -16.29
CA MET A 164 0.21 18.34 -17.15
C MET A 164 0.75 19.59 -16.42
N LEU A 165 0.39 19.78 -15.15
CA LEU A 165 0.84 20.92 -14.34
C LEU A 165 2.35 20.86 -14.03
N THR A 166 2.83 19.69 -13.59
CA THR A 166 4.19 19.52 -13.07
C THR A 166 5.20 19.10 -14.13
N ARG A 167 4.75 18.49 -15.23
CA ARG A 167 5.61 17.87 -16.24
C ARG A 167 6.61 16.89 -15.63
N GLU A 168 6.18 16.17 -14.59
CA GLU A 168 6.97 15.15 -13.88
C GLU A 168 6.30 13.79 -14.00
N VAL A 169 7.11 12.73 -13.90
CA VAL A 169 6.60 11.36 -13.86
C VAL A 169 6.05 11.09 -12.45
N PRO A 170 4.80 10.60 -12.30
CA PRO A 170 4.22 10.39 -10.98
C PRO A 170 4.97 9.30 -10.23
N PHE A 171 5.33 9.57 -8.97
CA PHE A 171 6.15 8.70 -8.11
C PHE A 171 7.46 8.22 -8.76
N LYS A 172 8.15 9.11 -9.49
CA LYS A 172 9.37 8.79 -10.25
C LYS A 172 10.42 8.02 -9.43
N GLY A 173 10.72 6.81 -9.90
CA GLY A 173 11.77 5.95 -9.34
C GLY A 173 11.37 5.22 -8.06
N LEU A 174 10.09 5.14 -7.72
CA LEU A 174 9.56 4.19 -6.73
C LEU A 174 9.07 2.92 -7.44
N GLU A 175 9.19 1.79 -6.77
CA GLU A 175 8.65 0.52 -7.26
C GLU A 175 7.11 0.53 -7.26
N GLY A 176 6.49 -0.15 -8.21
CA GLY A 176 5.03 -0.17 -8.36
C GLY A 176 4.29 -0.67 -7.12
N LEU A 177 4.76 -1.75 -6.48
CA LEU A 177 4.16 -2.27 -5.24
C LEU A 177 4.31 -1.29 -4.08
N GLN A 178 5.41 -0.55 -4.03
CA GLN A 178 5.63 0.48 -3.02
C GLN A 178 4.65 1.65 -3.19
N VAL A 179 4.43 2.09 -4.44
CA VAL A 179 3.41 3.10 -4.74
C VAL A 179 2.02 2.61 -4.33
N ALA A 180 1.68 1.36 -4.65
CA ALA A 180 0.41 0.75 -4.27
C ALA A 180 0.18 0.80 -2.75
N TRP A 181 1.19 0.40 -1.97
CA TRP A 181 1.13 0.44 -0.52
C TRP A 181 1.01 1.86 0.03
N LEU A 182 1.79 2.82 -0.47
CA LEU A 182 1.72 4.22 -0.04
C LEU A 182 0.34 4.84 -0.29
N VAL A 183 -0.22 4.63 -1.48
CA VAL A 183 -1.54 5.16 -1.88
C VAL A 183 -2.66 4.59 -1.02
N VAL A 184 -2.61 3.28 -0.74
CA VAL A 184 -3.66 2.54 -0.05
C VAL A 184 -3.53 2.65 1.47
N GLU A 185 -2.37 2.32 2.04
CA GLU A 185 -2.17 2.17 3.48
C GLU A 185 -1.81 3.49 4.17
N LYS A 186 -1.06 4.36 3.48
CA LYS A 186 -0.63 5.66 4.04
C LYS A 186 -1.48 6.83 3.57
N ASN A 187 -2.44 6.58 2.68
CA ASN A 187 -3.21 7.62 2.02
C ASN A 187 -2.30 8.70 1.38
N GLU A 188 -1.11 8.30 0.95
CA GLU A 188 -0.14 9.20 0.31
C GLU A 188 -0.66 9.58 -1.09
N ARG A 189 -0.36 10.80 -1.52
CA ARG A 189 -0.72 11.33 -2.83
C ARG A 189 0.50 12.03 -3.44
N LEU A 190 0.41 12.38 -4.72
CA LEU A 190 1.45 13.14 -5.38
C LEU A 190 1.58 14.53 -4.73
N THR A 191 2.82 14.99 -4.55
CA THR A 191 3.11 16.31 -3.97
C THR A 191 2.53 17.40 -4.86
N ILE A 192 1.67 18.24 -4.30
CA ILE A 192 1.20 19.46 -4.95
C ILE A 192 2.15 20.58 -4.50
N PRO A 193 2.92 21.21 -5.42
CA PRO A 193 3.77 22.34 -5.09
C PRO A 193 3.05 23.44 -4.32
N SER A 194 3.73 24.04 -3.35
CA SER A 194 3.19 25.11 -2.51
C SER A 194 2.71 26.35 -3.29
N SER A 195 3.34 26.62 -4.43
CA SER A 195 3.02 27.72 -5.35
C SER A 195 1.95 27.39 -6.39
N CYS A 196 1.43 26.16 -6.41
CA CYS A 196 0.34 25.76 -7.32
C CYS A 196 -0.91 26.61 -7.05
N PRO A 197 -1.58 27.16 -8.08
CA PRO A 197 -2.79 27.94 -7.88
C PRO A 197 -3.86 27.14 -7.13
N ARG A 198 -4.46 27.76 -6.13
CA ARG A 198 -5.38 27.10 -5.18
C ARG A 198 -6.51 26.35 -5.88
N SER A 199 -7.05 26.88 -6.98
CA SER A 199 -8.12 26.24 -7.74
C SER A 199 -7.72 24.88 -8.32
N PHE A 200 -6.49 24.75 -8.83
CA PHE A 200 -5.97 23.47 -9.30
C PHE A 200 -5.66 22.52 -8.14
N ALA A 201 -5.06 23.02 -7.05
CA ALA A 201 -4.76 22.21 -5.87
C ALA A 201 -6.03 21.60 -5.26
N GLU A 202 -7.10 22.40 -5.14
CA GLU A 202 -8.40 21.96 -4.64
C GLU A 202 -9.04 20.91 -5.56
N LEU A 203 -8.98 21.10 -6.88
CA LEU A 203 -9.48 20.12 -7.83
C LEU A 203 -8.72 18.78 -7.73
N LEU A 204 -7.40 18.81 -7.58
CA LEU A 204 -6.57 17.62 -7.37
C LEU A 204 -6.95 16.91 -6.06
N HIS A 205 -7.09 17.65 -4.96
CA HIS A 205 -7.52 17.08 -3.67
C HIS A 205 -8.88 16.40 -3.76
N GLN A 206 -9.86 17.04 -4.41
CA GLN A 206 -11.19 16.45 -4.63
C GLN A 206 -11.13 15.17 -5.49
N CYS A 207 -10.29 15.14 -6.53
CA CYS A 207 -10.10 13.94 -7.35
C CYS A 207 -9.44 12.79 -6.59
N TRP A 208 -8.62 13.10 -5.57
CA TRP A 208 -7.83 12.13 -4.81
C TRP A 208 -8.39 11.75 -3.44
N GLU A 209 -9.62 12.16 -3.14
CA GLU A 209 -10.38 11.73 -1.96
C GLU A 209 -10.33 10.20 -1.81
N ALA A 210 -10.07 9.75 -0.58
CA ALA A 210 -9.97 8.33 -0.27
C ALA A 210 -11.32 7.62 -0.46
N ASP A 211 -12.41 8.29 -0.08
CA ASP A 211 -13.77 7.82 -0.33
C ASP A 211 -14.17 8.11 -1.79
N PRO A 212 -14.39 7.09 -2.64
CA PRO A 212 -14.74 7.29 -4.05
C PRO A 212 -16.04 8.08 -4.25
N LYS A 213 -16.94 8.11 -3.25
CA LYS A 213 -18.21 8.84 -3.32
C LYS A 213 -18.07 10.35 -3.16
N LYS A 214 -16.94 10.81 -2.60
CA LYS A 214 -16.66 12.24 -2.42
C LYS A 214 -15.99 12.86 -3.64
N ARG A 215 -15.44 12.03 -4.53
CA ARG A 215 -14.81 12.48 -5.77
C ARG A 215 -15.85 13.09 -6.71
N PRO A 216 -15.51 14.17 -7.43
CA PRO A 216 -16.44 14.80 -8.35
C PRO A 216 -16.68 13.91 -9.58
N SER A 217 -17.91 13.95 -10.09
CA SER A 217 -18.20 13.44 -11.43
C SER A 217 -17.53 14.30 -12.51
N PHE A 218 -17.30 13.76 -13.71
CA PHE A 218 -16.74 14.55 -14.81
C PHE A 218 -17.60 15.75 -15.20
N LYS A 219 -18.92 15.70 -15.01
CA LYS A 219 -19.80 16.87 -15.17
C LYS A 219 -19.45 18.00 -14.19
N GLN A 220 -19.18 17.65 -12.93
CA GLN A 220 -18.74 18.62 -11.93
C GLN A 220 -17.34 19.15 -12.24
N ILE A 221 -16.42 18.28 -12.68
CA ILE A 221 -15.07 18.70 -13.11
C ILE A 221 -15.15 19.72 -14.24
N ILE A 222 -15.94 19.46 -15.29
CA ILE A 222 -16.14 20.39 -16.41
C ILE A 222 -16.66 21.74 -15.89
N SER A 223 -17.66 21.72 -15.00
CA SER A 223 -18.19 22.96 -14.40
C SER A 223 -17.17 23.71 -13.55
N ILE A 224 -16.30 23.00 -12.81
CA ILE A 224 -15.19 23.60 -12.06
C ILE A 224 -14.19 24.24 -13.02
N LEU A 225 -13.81 23.56 -14.10
CA LEU A 225 -12.90 24.10 -15.13
C LEU A 225 -13.49 25.33 -15.83
N GLU A 226 -14.78 25.32 -16.15
CA GLU A 226 -15.48 26.49 -16.70
C GLU A 226 -15.44 27.66 -15.71
N SER A 227 -15.70 27.42 -14.43
CA SER A 227 -15.57 28.44 -13.38
C SER A 227 -14.14 28.99 -13.28
N MET A 228 -13.13 28.12 -13.34
CA MET A 228 -11.71 28.51 -13.34
C MET A 228 -11.33 29.34 -14.57
N SER A 229 -11.87 29.01 -15.75
CA SER A 229 -11.60 29.77 -16.99
C SER A 229 -12.16 31.20 -16.97
N ASN A 230 -13.15 31.46 -16.12
CA ASN A 230 -13.73 32.79 -15.94
C ASN A 230 -13.00 33.63 -14.87
N ASP A 231 -12.02 33.07 -14.15
CA ASP A 231 -11.22 33.81 -13.17
C ASP A 231 -10.11 34.60 -13.88
N THR A 232 -10.21 35.93 -13.87
CA THR A 232 -9.24 36.81 -14.55
C THR A 232 -7.86 36.80 -13.92
N ASN A 233 -7.70 36.38 -12.66
CA ASN A 233 -6.39 36.37 -11.99
C ASN A 233 -5.67 35.02 -12.12
N LEU A 234 -6.39 33.97 -12.52
CA LEU A 234 -5.86 32.62 -12.58
C LEU A 234 -4.79 32.44 -13.68
N PRO A 235 -4.91 33.05 -14.89
CA PRO A 235 -3.88 32.97 -15.92
C PRO A 235 -2.50 33.42 -15.45
N ASP A 236 -2.41 34.59 -14.82
CA ASP A 236 -1.13 35.13 -14.33
C ASP A 236 -0.53 34.24 -13.23
N GLN A 237 -1.36 33.77 -12.29
CA GLN A 237 -0.91 32.87 -11.22
C GLN A 237 -0.44 31.52 -11.77
N CYS A 238 -1.20 30.94 -12.70
CA CYS A 238 -0.92 29.63 -13.28
C CYS A 238 0.31 29.68 -14.18
N ASN A 239 0.42 30.68 -15.07
CA ASN A 239 1.59 30.84 -15.93
C ASN A 239 2.86 31.11 -15.12
N SER A 240 2.77 31.95 -14.07
CA SER A 240 3.88 32.14 -13.13
C SER A 240 4.31 30.82 -12.49
N PHE A 241 3.36 30.01 -12.00
CA PHE A 241 3.63 28.68 -11.47
C PHE A 241 4.26 27.73 -12.51
N LEU A 242 3.71 27.68 -13.73
CA LEU A 242 4.15 26.78 -14.78
C LEU A 242 5.61 27.07 -15.19
N HIS A 243 5.97 28.33 -15.36
CA HIS A 243 7.34 28.72 -15.75
C HIS A 243 8.32 28.74 -14.58
N ASN A 244 7.84 28.75 -13.34
CA ASN A 244 8.69 28.70 -12.15
C ASN A 244 9.02 27.28 -11.68
N LYS A 245 9.08 26.33 -12.63
CA LYS A 245 9.36 24.90 -12.34
C LYS A 245 10.66 24.70 -11.56
N ALA A 246 11.69 25.49 -11.84
CA ALA A 246 12.99 25.38 -11.18
C ALA A 246 12.92 25.58 -9.65
N GLU A 247 12.02 26.44 -9.16
CA GLU A 247 11.89 26.69 -7.73
C GLU A 247 11.16 25.55 -7.01
N TRP A 248 9.98 25.16 -7.50
CA TRP A 248 9.16 24.17 -6.79
C TRP A 248 9.52 22.71 -7.09
N ARG A 249 10.31 22.41 -8.11
CA ARG A 249 10.73 21.02 -8.43
C ARG A 249 11.41 20.34 -7.24
N CYS A 250 12.14 21.12 -6.44
CA CYS A 250 12.79 20.63 -5.23
C CYS A 250 11.80 20.08 -4.18
N GLU A 251 10.55 20.57 -4.14
CA GLU A 251 9.52 20.09 -3.21
C GLU A 251 9.09 18.65 -3.56
N ILE A 252 8.92 18.37 -4.85
CA ILE A 252 8.59 17.04 -5.36
C ILE A 252 9.77 16.09 -5.14
N GLU A 253 10.99 16.51 -5.51
CA GLU A 253 12.21 15.73 -5.32
C GLU A 253 12.46 15.39 -3.85
N ALA A 254 12.27 16.35 -2.93
CA ALA A 254 12.39 16.13 -1.50
C ALA A 254 11.39 15.09 -0.98
N THR A 255 10.16 15.10 -1.51
CA THR A 255 9.17 14.09 -1.14
C THR A 255 9.56 12.71 -1.66
N LEU A 256 10.03 12.61 -2.91
CA LEU A 256 10.49 11.35 -3.48
C LEU A 256 11.68 10.77 -2.70
N GLU A 257 12.64 11.60 -2.30
CA GLU A 257 13.78 11.17 -1.48
C GLU A 257 13.33 10.70 -0.09
N ARG A 258 12.39 11.41 0.54
CA ARG A 258 11.77 10.99 1.81
C ARG A 258 11.14 9.59 1.68
N LEU A 259 10.39 9.35 0.60
CA LEU A 259 9.71 8.07 0.38
C LEU A 259 10.69 6.92 0.11
N LYS A 260 11.74 7.16 -0.70
CA LYS A 260 12.81 6.18 -0.96
C LYS A 260 13.63 5.87 0.29
N LYS A 261 13.87 6.86 1.15
CA LYS A 261 14.53 6.64 2.44
C LYS A 261 13.69 5.77 3.34
N LEU A 262 12.38 6.05 3.44
CA LEU A 262 11.46 5.26 4.24
C LEU A 262 11.41 3.79 3.79
N GLU A 263 11.45 3.54 2.48
CA GLU A 263 11.52 2.20 1.91
C GLU A 263 12.79 1.45 2.32
N ARG A 264 13.96 2.10 2.22
CA ARG A 264 15.23 1.53 2.69
C ARG A 264 15.19 1.19 4.18
N ASP A 265 14.65 2.09 4.99
CA ASP A 265 14.53 1.90 6.44
C ASP A 265 13.55 0.75 6.77
N LEU A 266 12.42 0.63 6.05
CA LEU A 266 11.47 -0.47 6.21
C LEU A 266 12.08 -1.81 5.81
N SER A 267 12.81 -1.87 4.69
CA SER A 267 13.50 -3.08 4.22
C SER A 267 14.54 -3.56 5.24
N PHE A 268 15.32 -2.64 5.82
CA PHE A 268 16.27 -2.96 6.88
C PHE A 268 15.55 -3.54 8.13
N LYS A 269 14.44 -2.93 8.55
CA LYS A 269 13.65 -3.41 9.69
C LYS A 269 13.02 -4.78 9.44
N GLU A 270 12.59 -5.07 8.21
CA GLU A 270 12.05 -6.38 7.84
C GLU A 270 13.12 -7.47 7.93
N GLN A 271 14.35 -7.21 7.48
CA GLN A 271 15.47 -8.15 7.62
C GLN A 271 15.81 -8.42 9.09
N GLU A 272 15.84 -7.36 9.92
CA GLU A 272 16.07 -7.48 11.35
C GLU A 272 14.99 -8.35 12.04
N LEU A 273 13.73 -8.21 11.65
CA LEU A 273 12.63 -9.04 12.15
C LEU A 273 12.74 -10.49 11.70
N LYS A 274 13.08 -10.75 10.43
CA LYS A 274 13.29 -12.11 9.92
C LYS A 274 14.40 -12.85 10.66
N GLU A 275 15.51 -12.17 10.96
CA GLU A 275 16.59 -12.78 11.75
C GLU A 275 16.15 -13.03 13.19
N ARG A 276 15.39 -12.12 13.80
CA ARG A 276 14.78 -12.34 15.13
C ARG A 276 13.85 -13.55 15.14
N GLU A 277 12.99 -13.69 14.15
CA GLU A 277 12.11 -14.87 14.00
C GLU A 277 12.90 -16.17 13.84
N ARG A 278 13.99 -16.15 13.06
CA ARG A 278 14.88 -17.32 12.91
C ARG A 278 15.50 -17.72 14.24
N ARG A 279 15.98 -16.75 15.03
CA ARG A 279 16.53 -16.99 16.37
C ARG A 279 15.48 -17.54 17.34
N LEU A 280 14.26 -17.00 17.31
CA LEU A 280 13.15 -17.50 18.14
C LEU A 280 12.81 -18.94 17.79
N LYS A 281 12.70 -19.28 16.50
CA LYS A 281 12.47 -20.67 16.06
C LYS A 281 13.56 -21.62 16.52
N MET A 282 14.83 -21.23 16.42
CA MET A 282 15.94 -22.03 16.93
C MET A 282 15.86 -22.22 18.45
N TRP A 283 15.47 -21.18 19.19
CA TRP A 283 15.33 -21.26 20.65
C TRP A 283 14.15 -22.14 21.07
N GLU A 284 13.01 -22.05 20.38
CA GLU A 284 11.85 -22.93 20.57
C GLU A 284 12.21 -24.41 20.30
N GLN A 285 12.98 -24.67 19.24
CA GLN A 285 13.46 -26.01 18.95
C GLN A 285 14.37 -26.54 20.07
N LYS A 286 15.33 -25.74 20.54
CA LYS A 286 16.20 -26.11 21.68
C LYS A 286 15.39 -26.41 22.95
N LEU A 287 14.38 -25.61 23.27
CA LEU A 287 13.49 -25.87 24.41
C LEU A 287 12.71 -27.18 24.23
N THR A 288 12.24 -27.45 23.02
CA THR A 288 11.50 -28.69 22.70
C THR A 288 12.39 -29.92 22.83
N GLU A 289 13.63 -29.84 22.34
CA GLU A 289 14.66 -30.89 22.50
C GLU A 289 14.97 -31.13 23.98
N GLN A 290 15.22 -30.05 24.75
CA GLN A 290 15.47 -30.16 26.19
C GLN A 290 14.28 -30.79 26.95
N SER A 291 13.05 -30.49 26.56
CA SER A 291 11.84 -31.10 27.16
C SER A 291 11.63 -32.58 26.79
N ASN A 292 12.14 -33.02 25.63
CA ASN A 292 12.04 -34.39 25.14
C ASN A 292 13.22 -35.28 25.58
N THR A 293 14.25 -34.72 26.21
CA THR A 293 15.33 -35.49 26.87
C THR A 293 14.78 -36.18 28.13
N PRO A 294 14.83 -37.52 28.26
CA PRO A 294 14.36 -38.20 29.46
C PRO A 294 15.22 -37.80 30.67
N LEU A 295 14.60 -37.16 31.66
CA LEU A 295 15.22 -36.91 32.97
C LEU A 295 15.48 -38.26 33.67
N LEU A 296 16.68 -38.81 33.55
CA LEU A 296 17.17 -39.82 34.48
C LEU A 296 17.72 -39.11 35.72
N LEU A 297 16.87 -38.92 36.74
CA LEU A 297 17.33 -38.64 38.10
C LEU A 297 16.82 -39.69 39.09
N PRO A 298 17.66 -40.24 39.99
CA PRO A 298 17.28 -41.31 40.89
C PRO A 298 16.66 -40.80 42.21
N LEU A 299 15.66 -41.55 42.66
CA LEU A 299 15.24 -41.75 44.05
C LEU A 299 14.58 -40.59 44.84
N ALA A 300 13.26 -40.75 44.99
CA ALA A 300 12.51 -40.67 46.24
C ALA A 300 12.68 -39.42 47.15
N ALA A 301 11.85 -38.39 46.91
CA ALA A 301 11.46 -37.44 47.94
C ALA A 301 9.93 -37.38 48.06
N ARG A 302 9.45 -38.16 49.03
CA ARG A 302 8.17 -38.14 49.75
C ARG A 302 7.14 -37.09 49.31
N MET A 303 6.05 -37.57 48.72
CA MET A 303 4.79 -36.83 48.62
C MET A 303 4.16 -36.76 50.02
N SER A 304 4.02 -35.56 50.59
CA SER A 304 3.11 -35.31 51.70
C SER A 304 1.91 -34.52 51.17
N GLU A 305 0.73 -35.03 51.51
CA GLU A 305 -0.58 -34.43 51.24
C GLU A 305 -0.75 -33.14 52.05
N GLU A 306 -1.32 -32.09 51.44
CA GLU A 306 -2.52 -31.39 51.91
C GLU A 306 -2.74 -30.06 51.17
N SER A 307 -3.92 -29.92 50.56
CA SER A 307 -4.88 -28.81 50.74
C SER A 307 -5.77 -28.62 49.51
N TYR A 308 -7.08 -28.62 49.77
CA TYR A 308 -8.18 -28.51 48.81
C TYR A 308 -8.43 -27.04 48.43
N PHE A 309 -8.73 -26.77 47.16
CA PHE A 309 -9.30 -25.49 46.73
C PHE A 309 -10.57 -25.73 45.92
N GLU A 310 -11.69 -25.14 46.35
CA GLU A 310 -12.99 -25.19 45.67
C GLU A 310 -13.21 -23.83 44.98
N SER A 311 -13.11 -23.79 43.65
CA SER A 311 -13.44 -22.59 42.88
C SER A 311 -14.83 -22.72 42.26
N LYS A 312 -15.74 -21.81 42.60
CA LYS A 312 -17.02 -21.61 41.90
C LYS A 312 -16.81 -20.56 40.80
N THR A 313 -17.13 -20.92 39.57
CA THR A 313 -17.20 -19.98 38.44
C THR A 313 -18.66 -19.80 38.04
N GLU A 314 -19.13 -18.55 38.02
CA GLU A 314 -20.45 -18.15 37.53
C GLU A 314 -20.28 -17.59 36.11
N GLU A 315 -20.87 -18.25 35.11
CA GLU A 315 -20.95 -17.72 33.75
C GLU A 315 -22.34 -17.11 33.53
N SER A 316 -22.40 -15.88 33.02
CA SER A 316 -23.63 -15.23 32.58
C SER A 316 -23.48 -14.78 31.13
N ASN A 317 -24.36 -15.27 30.26
CA ASN A 317 -24.43 -14.87 28.86
C ASN A 317 -25.27 -13.58 28.74
N SER A 318 -24.63 -12.43 28.57
CA SER A 318 -25.27 -11.23 28.04
C SER A 318 -24.25 -10.36 27.29
N ALA A 319 -24.70 -9.71 26.22
CA ALA A 319 -23.89 -9.29 25.08
C ALA A 319 -23.34 -7.85 25.13
N GLU A 320 -23.25 -7.20 26.29
CA GLU A 320 -22.55 -5.91 26.42
C GLU A 320 -21.74 -5.87 27.72
N MET A 321 -20.42 -5.77 27.60
CA MET A 321 -19.50 -5.63 28.73
C MET A 321 -18.85 -4.24 28.72
N SER A 322 -19.08 -3.45 29.78
CA SER A 322 -18.22 -2.31 30.12
C SER A 322 -17.20 -2.76 31.16
N CYS A 323 -15.92 -2.87 30.79
CA CYS A 323 -14.84 -3.21 31.72
C CYS A 323 -14.21 -1.93 32.27
N GLN A 324 -14.19 -1.78 33.60
CA GLN A 324 -13.46 -0.72 34.29
C GLN A 324 -12.30 -1.37 35.07
N ILE A 325 -11.06 -1.01 34.73
CA ILE A 325 -9.85 -1.54 35.39
C ILE A 325 -9.36 -0.49 36.39
N THR A 326 -9.31 -0.84 37.67
CA THR A 326 -8.66 -0.03 38.72
C THR A 326 -7.64 -0.88 39.46
N ALA A 327 -6.39 -0.43 39.47
CA ALA A 327 -5.32 -1.01 40.28
C ALA A 327 -5.27 -0.29 41.64
N THR A 328 -5.41 -1.03 42.74
CA THR A 328 -5.24 -0.49 44.10
C THR A 328 -4.03 -1.17 44.75
N SER A 329 -2.96 -0.40 44.99
CA SER A 329 -1.91 -0.79 45.93
C SER A 329 -2.28 -0.22 47.30
N ASN A 330 -2.38 -1.07 48.32
CA ASN A 330 -2.54 -0.62 49.70
C ASN A 330 -1.24 0.05 50.17
N GLY A 331 -1.23 1.38 50.17
CA GLY A 331 -0.22 2.22 50.78
C GLY A 331 -0.80 3.61 50.99
N GLU A 332 -0.74 4.09 52.23
CA GLU A 332 -1.33 5.34 52.69
C GLU A 332 -0.80 6.57 51.92
N GLY A 333 -1.66 7.57 51.78
CA GLY A 333 -1.56 8.60 50.75
C GLY A 333 -0.52 9.68 50.95
N HIS A 334 -0.10 10.27 49.82
CA HIS A 334 -0.20 11.70 49.55
C HIS A 334 -0.12 11.92 48.04
N GLY A 335 -0.92 12.86 47.53
CA GLY A 335 -1.25 12.98 46.12
C GLY A 335 -0.09 13.42 45.23
N MET A 336 -0.25 13.10 43.93
CA MET A 336 0.08 13.92 42.76
C MET A 336 -0.33 13.10 41.53
N ASN A 337 -1.55 13.31 41.04
CA ASN A 337 -2.04 12.78 39.77
C ASN A 337 -1.32 13.53 38.64
N GLN A 338 -0.17 13.01 38.19
CA GLN A 338 0.46 13.44 36.93
C GLN A 338 1.34 12.37 36.25
N SER A 339 1.45 11.14 36.79
CA SER A 339 2.32 10.11 36.20
C SER A 339 1.65 9.12 35.25
N LEU A 340 0.31 9.11 35.14
CA LEU A 340 -0.41 8.19 34.25
C LEU A 340 -0.58 8.71 32.81
N GLN A 341 -0.45 10.01 32.59
CA GLN A 341 -0.47 10.59 31.23
C GLN A 341 0.90 10.56 30.55
N ALA A 342 1.99 10.41 31.33
CA ALA A 342 3.34 10.26 30.80
C ALA A 342 3.68 8.83 30.35
N MET A 343 2.99 7.80 30.89
CA MET A 343 3.22 6.39 30.51
C MET A 343 2.50 5.94 29.23
N MET A 344 1.47 6.67 28.76
CA MET A 344 0.82 6.37 27.48
C MET A 344 1.54 6.99 26.26
N LEU A 345 2.60 7.78 26.48
CA LEU A 345 3.32 8.53 25.44
C LEU A 345 4.73 8.01 25.13
N MET A 346 5.20 6.97 25.82
CA MET A 346 6.47 6.29 25.51
C MET A 346 6.16 4.88 25.02
N GLY A 347 6.44 4.62 23.74
CA GLY A 347 6.36 3.29 23.15
C GLY A 347 7.28 2.29 23.86
N PHE A 348 7.02 0.99 23.64
CA PHE A 348 7.68 -0.16 24.27
C PHE A 348 9.19 -0.35 23.95
N GLY A 349 9.97 0.73 23.89
CA GLY A 349 11.42 0.70 23.95
C GLY A 349 11.86 1.27 25.30
N ASP A 350 12.71 0.54 26.02
CA ASP A 350 13.39 0.96 27.27
C ASP A 350 12.70 0.60 28.60
N ILE A 351 12.49 -0.70 28.87
CA ILE A 351 12.22 -1.24 30.22
C ILE A 351 13.34 -2.18 30.73
N PHE A 352 14.53 -2.19 30.12
CA PHE A 352 15.68 -2.89 30.71
C PHE A 352 16.90 -1.98 30.84
N SER A 353 16.74 -0.94 31.65
CA SER A 353 17.86 -0.36 32.35
C SER A 353 17.39 0.16 33.70
N MET A 354 17.42 -0.67 34.74
CA MET A 354 17.70 -0.22 36.11
C MET A 354 18.01 -1.38 37.06
N ASN A 355 19.27 -1.39 37.46
CA ASN A 355 19.91 -1.81 38.71
C ASN A 355 19.19 -2.72 39.73
N LYS A 356 20.01 -3.69 40.17
CA LYS A 356 19.99 -4.49 41.41
C LYS A 356 19.24 -3.90 42.62
N ALA A 357 18.63 -4.85 43.34
CA ALA A 357 18.19 -4.85 44.75
C ALA A 357 16.71 -4.49 45.01
N GLY A 358 15.90 -5.52 45.29
CA GLY A 358 14.55 -5.35 45.86
C GLY A 358 13.72 -6.63 45.77
N ALA A 359 13.22 -7.11 46.91
CA ALA A 359 12.44 -8.35 47.03
C ALA A 359 11.11 -8.29 46.27
N VAL A 360 10.75 -9.39 45.59
CA VAL A 360 9.48 -9.56 44.88
C VAL A 360 8.34 -9.69 45.89
N LEU A 361 7.49 -8.67 46.00
CA LEU A 361 6.21 -8.73 46.70
C LEU A 361 5.09 -9.03 45.69
N HIS A 362 4.21 -9.97 46.03
CA HIS A 362 3.09 -10.45 45.23
C HIS A 362 2.29 -9.32 44.55
N SER A 363 2.21 -9.35 43.21
CA SER A 363 1.20 -8.59 42.45
C SER A 363 0.02 -9.52 42.13
N GLY A 364 -1.16 -9.16 42.62
CA GLY A 364 -2.42 -9.85 42.29
C GLY A 364 -3.36 -8.88 41.59
N MET A 365 -3.90 -9.28 40.45
CA MET A 365 -4.88 -8.49 39.69
C MET A 365 -6.29 -8.92 40.13
N GLN A 366 -7.07 -7.99 40.68
CA GLN A 366 -8.45 -8.26 41.12
C GLN A 366 -9.43 -7.63 40.12
N ILE A 367 -10.18 -8.48 39.42
CA ILE A 367 -11.20 -8.07 38.44
C ILE A 367 -12.56 -8.21 39.12
N ASN A 368 -13.36 -7.14 39.15
CA ASN A 368 -14.71 -7.17 39.68
C ASN A 368 -15.71 -6.95 38.54
N MET A 369 -16.65 -7.88 38.34
CA MET A 369 -17.69 -7.81 37.32
C MET A 369 -19.06 -7.72 37.99
N GLN A 370 -19.85 -6.69 37.68
CA GLN A 370 -21.25 -6.58 38.11
C GLN A 370 -22.19 -6.76 36.93
N ALA A 371 -23.07 -7.76 37.00
CA ALA A 371 -24.14 -7.99 36.02
C ALA A 371 -25.46 -7.33 36.47
N LYS A 372 -26.16 -6.66 35.56
CA LYS A 372 -27.54 -6.18 35.76
C LYS A 372 -28.53 -7.35 35.66
N GLN A 373 -29.62 -7.25 36.43
CA GLN A 373 -30.48 -8.32 36.91
C GLN A 373 -31.06 -9.32 35.88
N ASN A 374 -31.34 -10.52 36.42
CA ASN A 374 -32.09 -11.69 35.91
C ASN A 374 -31.31 -12.73 35.10
N SER A 375 -30.71 -13.73 35.77
CA SER A 375 -30.40 -15.02 35.16
C SER A 375 -30.44 -16.19 36.17
N SER A 376 -30.78 -17.38 35.65
CA SER A 376 -31.09 -18.61 36.38
C SER A 376 -29.82 -19.41 36.71
N LYS A 377 -29.73 -19.96 37.94
CA LYS A 377 -28.53 -20.67 38.46
C LYS A 377 -28.44 -22.13 37.99
N THR A 378 -27.28 -22.55 37.50
CA THR A 378 -26.88 -23.98 37.40
C THR A 378 -25.45 -24.17 37.93
N THR A 379 -25.18 -25.28 38.61
CA THR A 379 -23.93 -25.55 39.35
C THR A 379 -23.21 -26.78 38.79
N SER A 380 -21.91 -26.70 38.55
CA SER A 380 -21.05 -27.82 38.16
C SER A 380 -19.83 -27.92 39.08
N LYS A 381 -19.43 -29.14 39.48
CA LYS A 381 -18.23 -29.42 40.29
C LYS A 381 -17.19 -30.17 39.45
N ARG A 382 -15.94 -29.70 39.41
CA ARG A 382 -14.79 -30.45 38.89
C ARG A 382 -13.67 -30.54 39.93
N ARG A 383 -12.97 -31.68 39.96
CA ARG A 383 -11.80 -31.95 40.81
C ARG A 383 -10.51 -31.86 39.98
N GLY A 384 -9.46 -31.25 40.53
CA GLY A 384 -8.11 -31.26 39.97
C GLY A 384 -7.04 -31.42 41.07
N LYS A 385 -5.87 -31.99 40.72
CA LYS A 385 -4.70 -32.15 41.59
C LYS A 385 -3.64 -31.09 41.23
N LYS A 386 -3.09 -30.40 42.22
CA LYS A 386 -2.02 -29.39 42.03
C LYS A 386 -0.65 -30.07 42.16
N VAL A 387 0.24 -29.85 41.20
CA VAL A 387 1.65 -30.27 41.25
C VAL A 387 2.48 -28.99 41.35
N ASN A 388 3.27 -28.84 42.41
CA ASN A 388 4.25 -27.77 42.52
C ASN A 388 5.63 -28.35 42.18
N MET A 389 6.33 -27.74 41.21
CA MET A 389 7.76 -27.93 40.99
C MET A 389 8.46 -26.63 41.41
N ALA A 390 9.35 -26.69 42.39
CA ALA A 390 10.28 -25.62 42.69
C ALA A 390 11.65 -26.06 42.18
N LEU A 391 12.15 -25.42 41.12
CA LEU A 391 13.54 -25.55 40.68
C LEU A 391 14.30 -24.35 41.26
N GLY A 392 15.26 -24.64 42.15
CA GLY A 392 16.22 -23.65 42.64
C GLY A 392 17.23 -23.32 41.55
N PHE A 393 17.34 -22.03 41.20
CA PHE A 393 18.43 -21.52 40.39
C PHE A 393 19.71 -21.46 41.24
N SER A 394 20.54 -22.48 41.13
CA SER A 394 21.96 -22.39 41.46
C SER A 394 22.68 -23.51 40.71
N ASP A 395 23.13 -23.17 39.50
CA ASP A 395 24.30 -23.72 38.79
C ASP A 395 24.10 -23.46 37.30
N PHE A 396 24.38 -22.23 36.89
CA PHE A 396 24.74 -21.89 35.51
C PHE A 396 26.01 -21.05 35.62
N ASP A 397 27.12 -21.77 35.58
CA ASP A 397 28.46 -21.20 35.49
C ASP A 397 28.61 -20.64 34.07
N LEU A 398 28.81 -19.33 33.96
CA LEU A 398 29.19 -18.66 32.72
C LEU A 398 30.70 -18.88 32.55
N SER A 399 31.08 -19.88 31.77
CA SER A 399 32.41 -19.89 31.16
C SER A 399 32.30 -19.26 29.78
N GLU A 400 32.78 -18.02 29.69
CA GLU A 400 33.39 -17.49 28.47
C GLU A 400 34.56 -18.43 28.13
N GLY A 401 34.44 -19.16 27.03
CA GLY A 401 35.56 -19.83 26.38
C GLY A 401 35.97 -18.99 25.19
N ASP A 402 37.01 -18.17 25.39
CA ASP A 402 37.95 -17.86 24.33
C ASP A 402 38.63 -19.17 23.94
N ASP A 403 38.66 -19.49 22.65
CA ASP A 403 39.74 -20.26 22.05
C ASP A 403 39.94 -19.75 20.61
N ASP A 404 41.20 -19.39 20.38
CA ASP A 404 41.82 -18.79 19.22
C ASP A 404 41.89 -19.72 17.98
N ASP A 405 42.12 -19.06 16.84
CA ASP A 405 42.94 -19.48 15.68
C ASP A 405 42.76 -20.88 15.06
N ASP A 406 42.35 -20.87 13.78
CA ASP A 406 43.02 -21.67 12.74
C ASP A 406 42.90 -20.91 11.40
N ASP A 407 44.02 -20.27 11.04
CA ASP A 407 44.37 -19.88 9.68
C ASP A 407 44.61 -21.16 8.86
N ASP A 408 43.91 -21.33 7.75
CA ASP A 408 44.36 -22.22 6.67
C ASP A 408 44.51 -21.38 5.38
N GLU A 409 45.77 -21.13 5.06
CA GLU A 409 46.28 -20.68 3.77
C GLU A 409 46.09 -21.81 2.74
N ASP A 410 45.36 -21.55 1.65
CA ASP A 410 45.44 -22.35 0.43
C ASP A 410 46.28 -21.57 -0.60
N GLU A 411 47.59 -21.81 -0.56
CA GLU A 411 48.53 -21.59 -1.68
C GLU A 411 48.72 -22.95 -2.38
N ASP A 412 48.39 -23.02 -3.67
CA ASP A 412 49.05 -23.95 -4.59
C ASP A 412 49.07 -23.30 -5.98
N GLY A 413 50.31 -23.12 -6.46
CA GLY A 413 50.67 -22.42 -7.68
C GLY A 413 50.55 -23.26 -8.95
N ASP A 414 50.41 -22.52 -10.04
CA ASP A 414 51.05 -22.66 -11.35
C ASP A 414 51.21 -24.06 -11.99
N GLU A 415 50.56 -24.25 -13.14
CA GLU A 415 51.22 -24.85 -14.31
C GLU A 415 50.87 -24.09 -15.60
N ASP A 416 51.95 -23.69 -16.27
CA ASP A 416 52.05 -23.01 -17.56
C ASP A 416 51.32 -23.72 -18.71
N ASN A 417 50.87 -22.94 -19.69
CA ASN A 417 51.08 -23.27 -21.11
C ASN A 417 50.95 -22.02 -21.99
N ASP A 418 52.10 -21.43 -22.28
CA ASP A 418 52.35 -20.67 -23.51
C ASP A 418 52.22 -21.59 -24.72
N VAL A 419 51.39 -21.22 -25.70
CA VAL A 419 51.66 -21.49 -27.12
C VAL A 419 51.22 -20.29 -27.96
N ASP A 420 52.22 -19.51 -28.35
CA ASP A 420 52.23 -18.68 -29.56
C ASP A 420 51.80 -19.48 -30.79
N ASN A 421 50.95 -18.88 -31.64
CA ASN A 421 51.27 -18.76 -33.07
C ASN A 421 50.31 -17.82 -33.83
N ASN A 422 50.85 -16.65 -34.16
CA ASN A 422 50.86 -15.95 -35.46
C ASN A 422 49.96 -16.41 -36.64
N SER A 423 49.67 -15.37 -37.46
CA SER A 423 49.30 -15.34 -38.90
C SER A 423 47.87 -15.80 -39.23
N GLU A 424 47.01 -15.05 -39.94
CA GLU A 424 47.14 -14.05 -41.02
C GLU A 424 46.03 -12.98 -40.92
#